data_AF-A0A1A7Y6W5-F1
#
_entry.id   AF-A0A1A7Y6W5-F1
#
_cell.length_a   1.000
_cell.length_b   1.000
_cell.length_c   1.000
_cell.angle_alpha   90.00
_cell.angle_beta   90.00
_cell.angle_gamma   90.00
#
_symmetry.space_group_name_H-M   'P 1'
#
loop_
_entity.id
_entity.type
_entity.pdbx_description
1 polymer ?
#
loop_
_entity_poly.entity_id
_entity_poly.type
_entity_poly.pdbx_seq_one_letter_code
_entity_poly.pdbx_strand_id
1 'polypeptide(L)'
;NKKSRGADLNLLREEVRLYSCTPRNYSVSLREELKRTDVIFWPSCLLVKRCGGNCACCSHHCYDCQCVPTRVAKKYHEVLLLKHRGGGRGLLKSMTDVPLEHHEECSCVCKDD
;
A
#
# COMPACT_ATOMS: atom_id res chain seq x y z
N ASN A 1 -14.46 -27.49 39.96
CA ASN A 1 -13.50 -26.85 39.02
C ASN A 1 -14.00 -26.91 37.59
N LYS A 2 -14.67 -25.85 37.13
CA LYS A 2 -15.08 -25.70 35.72
C LYS A 2 -13.80 -25.37 34.94
N LYS A 3 -13.13 -26.38 34.35
CA LYS A 3 -12.03 -26.12 33.41
C LYS A 3 -12.62 -25.29 32.28
N SER A 4 -12.18 -24.03 32.15
CA SER A 4 -12.47 -23.23 30.96
C SER A 4 -12.04 -24.05 29.75
N ARG A 5 -12.96 -24.35 28.83
CA ARG A 5 -12.60 -24.87 27.52
C ARG A 5 -11.62 -23.83 26.94
N GLY A 6 -10.34 -24.18 26.86
CA GLY A 6 -9.33 -23.29 26.31
C GLY A 6 -9.75 -22.86 24.91
N ALA A 7 -9.54 -21.59 24.58
CA ALA A 7 -9.77 -21.11 23.23
C ALA A 7 -8.93 -21.93 22.24
N ASP A 8 -9.48 -22.25 21.07
CA ASP A 8 -8.71 -22.89 20.00
C ASP A 8 -7.70 -21.87 19.46
N LEU A 9 -6.43 -22.08 19.81
CA LEU A 9 -5.34 -21.16 19.46
C LEU A 9 -5.12 -21.08 17.94
N ASN A 10 -5.62 -22.04 17.16
CA ASN A 10 -5.55 -21.97 15.70
C ASN A 10 -6.45 -20.86 15.13
N LEU A 11 -7.65 -20.67 15.69
CA LEU A 11 -8.55 -19.58 15.29
C LEU A 11 -7.90 -18.21 15.56
N LEU A 12 -7.26 -18.07 16.72
CA LEU A 12 -6.54 -16.84 17.08
C LEU A 12 -5.35 -16.57 16.15
N ARG A 13 -4.73 -17.62 15.59
CA ARG A 13 -3.61 -17.49 14.64
C ARG A 13 -4.06 -16.91 13.30
N GLU A 14 -5.26 -17.23 12.83
CA GLU A 14 -5.82 -16.64 11.62
C GLU A 14 -6.16 -15.17 11.81
N GLU A 15 -6.71 -14.80 12.97
CA GLU A 15 -6.92 -13.40 13.33
C GLU A 15 -5.60 -12.62 13.34
N VAL A 16 -4.53 -13.16 13.93
CA VAL A 16 -3.19 -12.53 13.93
C VAL A 16 -2.66 -12.31 12.51
N ARG A 17 -2.95 -13.20 11.55
CA ARG A 17 -2.53 -13.02 10.14
C ARG A 17 -3.14 -11.76 9.51
N LEU A 18 -4.37 -11.39 9.86
CA LEU A 18 -5.02 -10.16 9.37
C LEU A 18 -4.30 -8.89 9.85
N TYR A 19 -3.61 -8.96 10.99
CA TYR A 19 -2.80 -7.86 11.52
C TYR A 19 -1.33 -7.96 11.13
N SER A 20 -0.93 -9.05 10.46
CA SER A 20 0.46 -9.29 10.05
C SER A 20 0.85 -8.51 8.78
N CYS A 21 2.15 -8.37 8.55
CA CYS A 21 2.76 -7.78 7.36
C CYS A 21 2.24 -8.44 6.07
N THR A 22 1.42 -7.70 5.32
CA THR A 22 0.72 -8.17 4.12
C THR A 22 0.48 -7.00 3.14
N PRO A 23 0.25 -7.26 1.84
CA PRO A 23 -0.22 -6.24 0.91
C PRO A 23 -1.63 -5.72 1.26
N ARG A 24 -1.76 -4.42 1.53
CA ARG A 24 -3.02 -3.76 1.92
C ARG A 24 -3.37 -2.62 0.98
N ASN A 25 -4.65 -2.26 0.94
CA ASN A 25 -5.12 -1.14 0.14
C ASN A 25 -4.75 0.18 0.82
N TYR A 26 -4.03 1.03 0.12
CA TYR A 26 -3.74 2.41 0.52
C TYR A 26 -4.28 3.36 -0.55
N SER A 27 -4.95 4.42 -0.11
CA SER A 27 -5.30 5.54 -0.99
C SER A 27 -4.08 6.41 -1.17
N VAL A 28 -3.61 6.57 -2.40
CA VAL A 28 -2.45 7.39 -2.74
C VAL A 28 -2.84 8.54 -3.65
N SER A 29 -2.26 9.70 -3.41
CA SER A 29 -2.43 10.92 -4.21
C SER A 29 -1.65 10.81 -5.52
N LEU A 30 -2.34 10.89 -6.66
CA LEU A 30 -1.68 10.82 -7.98
C LEU A 30 -0.71 11.98 -8.21
N ARG A 31 -0.98 13.15 -7.59
CA ARG A 31 -0.09 14.30 -7.61
C ARG A 31 1.25 14.00 -6.95
N GLU A 32 1.22 13.33 -5.79
CA GLU A 32 2.43 12.98 -5.02
C GLU A 32 3.19 11.83 -5.68
N GLU A 33 2.48 10.75 -6.04
CA GLU A 33 3.07 9.57 -6.67
C GLU A 33 3.74 9.91 -8.01
N LEU A 34 3.12 10.76 -8.83
CA LEU A 34 3.64 11.16 -10.13
C LEU A 34 4.49 12.45 -10.07
N LYS A 35 4.54 13.12 -8.92
CA LYS A 35 5.26 14.38 -8.70
C LYS A 35 4.88 15.48 -9.70
N ARG A 36 3.59 15.59 -10.04
CA ARG A 36 3.07 16.55 -11.03
C ARG A 36 2.18 17.59 -10.38
N THR A 37 2.55 18.85 -10.49
CA THR A 37 1.79 19.98 -9.93
C THR A 37 1.03 20.80 -10.98
N ASP A 38 1.35 20.62 -12.26
CA ASP A 38 0.82 21.36 -13.42
C ASP A 38 -0.46 20.75 -14.01
N VAL A 39 -0.95 19.64 -13.45
CA VAL A 39 -2.15 18.94 -13.90
C VAL A 39 -3.04 18.53 -12.71
N ILE A 40 -4.30 18.28 -13.01
CA ILE A 40 -5.26 17.66 -12.11
C ILE A 40 -5.62 16.29 -12.68
N PHE A 41 -5.58 15.26 -11.85
CA PHE A 41 -6.09 13.94 -12.18
C PHE A 41 -7.46 13.75 -11.55
N TRP A 42 -8.37 13.09 -12.28
CA TRP A 42 -9.66 12.64 -11.77
C TRP A 42 -9.82 11.12 -11.97
N PRO A 43 -10.03 10.34 -10.90
CA PRO A 43 -9.99 10.77 -9.49
C PRO A 43 -8.58 11.26 -9.09
N SER A 44 -8.48 12.07 -8.03
CA SER A 44 -7.18 12.59 -7.56
C SER A 44 -6.34 11.55 -6.80
N CYS A 45 -7.00 10.51 -6.28
CA CYS A 45 -6.39 9.42 -5.54
C CYS A 45 -6.86 8.07 -6.07
N LEU A 46 -6.01 7.05 -5.97
CA LEU A 46 -6.34 5.68 -6.34
C LEU A 46 -5.94 4.70 -5.23
N LEU A 47 -6.59 3.54 -5.21
CA LEU A 47 -6.22 2.44 -4.32
C LEU A 47 -5.04 1.67 -4.92
N VAL A 48 -3.95 1.58 -4.18
CA VAL A 48 -2.79 0.76 -4.51
C VAL A 48 -2.52 -0.26 -3.40
N LYS A 49 -1.84 -1.35 -3.74
CA LYS A 49 -1.32 -2.28 -2.73
C LYS A 49 0.02 -1.76 -2.19
N ARG A 50 0.12 -1.58 -0.87
CA ARG A 50 1.38 -1.33 -0.16
C ARG A 50 1.51 -2.31 1.01
N CYS A 51 2.75 -2.62 1.38
CA CYS A 51 3.01 -3.46 2.54
C CYS A 51 2.60 -2.72 3.81
N GLY A 52 1.89 -3.40 4.70
CA GLY A 52 1.48 -2.86 5.98
C GLY A 52 1.02 -3.95 6.94
N GLY A 53 0.84 -3.59 8.20
CA GLY A 53 0.63 -4.52 9.29
C GLY A 53 1.90 -4.70 10.13
N ASN A 54 1.79 -5.60 11.11
CA ASN A 54 2.81 -5.80 12.11
C ASN A 54 3.72 -6.96 11.74
N CYS A 55 4.99 -6.82 12.07
CA CYS A 55 5.90 -7.95 12.11
C CYS A 55 5.83 -8.60 13.48
N ALA A 56 5.71 -9.93 13.51
CA ALA A 56 5.98 -10.69 14.72
C ALA A 56 7.50 -10.69 14.91
N CYS A 57 8.01 -9.90 15.85
CA CYS A 57 9.45 -9.80 16.09
C CYS A 57 10.04 -11.20 16.31
N CYS A 58 11.21 -11.44 15.70
CA CYS A 58 11.98 -12.66 15.86
C CYS A 58 12.44 -12.84 17.32
N SER A 59 12.90 -14.05 17.65
CA SER A 59 13.54 -14.42 18.93
C SER A 59 14.55 -13.37 19.40
N HIS A 60 14.73 -13.26 20.73
CA HIS A 60 15.64 -12.36 21.47
C HIS A 60 16.46 -11.33 20.65
N HIS A 61 16.18 -10.04 20.89
CA HIS A 61 16.93 -8.85 20.43
C HIS A 61 16.61 -8.27 19.03
N CYS A 62 15.55 -8.70 18.33
CA CYS A 62 15.07 -7.94 17.17
C CYS A 62 14.29 -6.67 17.60
N TYR A 63 15.00 -5.55 17.74
CA TYR A 63 14.41 -4.22 18.02
C TYR A 63 14.06 -3.42 16.76
N ASP A 64 14.67 -3.73 15.61
CA ASP A 64 14.42 -3.10 14.31
C ASP A 64 13.89 -4.15 13.32
N CYS A 65 12.56 -4.34 13.31
CA CYS A 65 11.86 -5.18 12.33
C CYS A 65 10.97 -4.31 11.44
N GLN A 66 11.11 -4.45 10.12
CA GLN A 66 10.37 -3.67 9.15
C GLN A 66 9.58 -4.56 8.19
N CYS A 67 8.33 -4.16 7.92
CA CYS A 67 7.49 -4.78 6.90
C CYS A 67 7.82 -4.15 5.54
N VAL A 68 8.46 -4.92 4.66
CA VAL A 68 8.99 -4.44 3.38
C VAL A 68 8.45 -5.26 2.20
N PRO A 69 8.35 -4.67 0.99
CA PRO A 69 8.01 -5.42 -0.20
C PRO A 69 9.13 -6.38 -0.60
N THR A 70 8.75 -7.61 -0.97
CA THR A 70 9.65 -8.58 -1.61
C THR A 70 9.40 -8.67 -3.10
N ARG A 71 8.21 -8.28 -3.55
CA ARG A 71 7.83 -8.21 -4.96
C ARG A 71 6.96 -7.00 -5.21
N VAL A 72 7.32 -6.24 -6.24
CA VAL A 72 6.56 -5.08 -6.70
C VAL A 72 6.18 -5.25 -8.17
N ALA A 73 5.06 -4.68 -8.55
CA ALA A 73 4.59 -4.61 -9.92
C ALA A 73 4.09 -3.21 -10.24
N LYS A 74 4.43 -2.71 -11.44
CA LYS A 74 3.86 -1.48 -11.98
C LYS A 74 2.55 -1.83 -12.70
N LYS A 75 1.45 -1.19 -12.28
CA LYS A 75 0.13 -1.37 -12.88
C LYS A 75 -0.34 -0.02 -13.43
N TYR A 76 -0.96 -0.04 -14.61
CA TYR A 76 -1.48 1.15 -15.26
C TYR A 76 -2.95 1.34 -14.88
N HIS A 77 -3.31 2.58 -14.56
CA HIS A 77 -4.67 2.98 -14.22
C HIS A 77 -5.12 4.09 -15.15
N GLU A 78 -6.23 3.87 -15.83
CA GLU A 78 -6.82 4.88 -16.71
C GLU A 78 -7.45 5.98 -15.86
N VAL A 79 -7.03 7.23 -16.07
CA VAL A 79 -7.53 8.39 -15.34
C VAL A 79 -7.78 9.56 -16.29
N LEU A 80 -8.65 10.49 -15.88
CA LEU A 80 -8.83 11.74 -16.60
C LEU A 80 -7.76 12.75 -16.16
N LEU A 81 -6.98 13.24 -17.12
CA LEU A 81 -6.03 14.33 -16.92
C LEU A 81 -6.64 15.65 -17.40
N LEU A 82 -6.54 16.67 -16.55
CA LEU A 82 -6.99 18.03 -16.80
C LEU A 82 -5.77 18.97 -16.70
N LYS A 83 -5.50 19.72 -17.78
CA LYS A 83 -4.38 20.67 -17.83
C LYS A 83 -4.86 22.02 -18.36
N HIS A 84 -4.49 23.10 -17.67
CA HIS A 84 -4.74 24.45 -18.17
C HIS A 84 -3.81 24.74 -19.36
N ARG A 85 -4.36 25.20 -20.49
CA ARG A 85 -3.54 25.62 -21.63
C ARG A 85 -3.03 27.04 -21.36
N GLY A 86 -1.71 27.25 -21.36
CA GLY A 86 -1.14 28.60 -21.20
C GLY A 86 -1.62 29.53 -22.33
N GLY A 87 -2.05 30.74 -21.99
CA GLY A 87 -2.36 31.80 -22.97
C GLY A 87 -3.78 31.85 -23.54
N GLY A 88 -4.73 31.03 -23.07
CA GLY A 88 -6.13 31.14 -23.48
C GLY A 88 -7.07 30.32 -22.59
N ARG A 89 -8.37 30.67 -22.57
CA ARG A 89 -9.46 30.05 -21.78
C ARG A 89 -9.77 28.59 -22.17
N GLY A 90 -8.75 27.76 -22.40
CA GLY A 90 -8.87 26.38 -22.88
C GLY A 90 -8.38 25.37 -21.85
N LEU A 91 -9.24 24.41 -21.53
CA LEU A 91 -8.92 23.26 -20.68
C LEU A 91 -8.62 22.05 -21.56
N LEU A 92 -7.39 21.53 -21.49
CA LEU A 92 -7.07 20.24 -22.09
C LEU A 92 -7.61 19.14 -21.19
N LYS A 93 -8.37 18.21 -21.78
CA LYS A 93 -8.91 17.02 -21.12
C LYS A 93 -8.54 15.80 -21.93
N SER A 94 -7.98 14.78 -21.30
CA SER A 94 -7.61 13.52 -21.97
C SER A 94 -7.65 12.36 -21.00
N MET A 95 -8.11 11.19 -21.45
CA MET A 95 -7.87 9.94 -20.74
C MET A 95 -6.41 9.56 -20.89
N THR A 96 -5.77 9.10 -19.81
CA THR A 96 -4.37 8.69 -19.80
C THR A 96 -4.16 7.57 -18.81
N ASP A 97 -3.29 6.63 -19.17
CA ASP A 97 -2.83 5.59 -18.26
C ASP A 97 -1.70 6.11 -17.38
N VAL A 98 -1.90 6.09 -16.06
CA VAL A 98 -0.86 6.43 -15.09
C VAL A 98 -0.26 5.17 -14.47
N PRO A 99 1.08 5.05 -14.43
CA PRO A 99 1.71 3.91 -13.80
C PRO A 99 1.78 4.10 -12.28
N LEU A 100 1.30 3.12 -11.52
CA LEU A 100 1.42 3.07 -10.06
C LEU A 100 2.11 1.78 -9.62
N GLU A 101 2.95 1.87 -8.60
CA GLU A 101 3.60 0.71 -7.99
C GLU A 101 2.67 0.04 -6.97
N HIS A 102 2.55 -1.28 -7.11
CA HIS A 102 1.82 -2.16 -6.21
C HIS A 102 2.78 -3.17 -5.60
N HIS A 103 2.76 -3.30 -4.29
CA HIS A 103 3.46 -4.38 -3.60
C HIS A 103 2.61 -5.65 -3.74
N GLU A 104 3.14 -6.69 -4.38
CA GLU A 104 2.44 -7.96 -4.59
C GLU A 104 2.72 -8.95 -3.46
N GLU A 105 3.93 -8.88 -2.88
CA GLU A 105 4.36 -9.73 -1.77
C GLU A 105 5.14 -8.89 -0.76
N CYS A 106 5.01 -9.23 0.53
CA CYS A 106 5.62 -8.52 1.65
C CYS A 106 6.29 -9.52 2.60
N SER A 107 7.36 -9.09 3.27
CA SER A 107 8.01 -9.87 4.32
C SER A 107 8.51 -8.98 5.44
N CYS A 108 8.74 -9.59 6.60
CA CYS A 108 9.38 -8.95 7.73
C CYS A 108 10.89 -9.16 7.65
N VAL A 109 11.64 -8.08 7.70
CA VAL A 109 13.11 -8.10 7.75
C VAL A 109 13.52 -7.52 9.10
N CYS A 110 14.17 -8.35 9.93
CA CYS A 110 14.87 -7.93 11.13
C CYS A 110 16.32 -7.58 10.77
N LYS A 111 16.85 -6.49 11.35
CA LYS A 111 18.31 -6.34 11.42
C LYS A 111 18.81 -7.04 12.66
N ASP A 112 19.82 -7.89 12.46
CA ASP A 112 20.65 -8.40 13.55
C ASP A 112 21.83 -7.41 13.70
N ASP A 113 22.19 -7.05 14.94
CA ASP A 113 23.44 -6.32 15.22
C ASP A 113 24.68 -7.19 14.95
#